data_AF-A0A1E8FBY7-F1
#
_entry.id   AF-A0A1E8FBY7-F1
#
_cell.length_a   1.000
_cell.length_b   1.000
_cell.length_c   1.000
_cell.angle_alpha   90.00
_cell.angle_beta   90.00
_cell.angle_gamma   90.00
#
_symmetry.space_group_name_H-M   'P 1'
#
loop_
_entity.id
_entity.type
_entity.pdbx_description
1 polymer ?
#
loop_
_entity_poly.entity_id
_entity_poly.type
_entity_poly.pdbx_seq_one_letter_code
_entity_poly.pdbx_strand_id
1 'polypeptide(L)'
;MAHQTRLSNGLNVVSFKQPAQEYGAAFVVPTPAVDSSGIAHLVEHLVFRYSDRYQQRHALFAANSVLPVKINASSHNGYSYFYAVSPSKSVLLKIIGYLYAGLQQMEYAGDDIKRERDGVIARELAMYEATQGYQSQMSIWRGDRAPDCYHHWGGYCDTLAQICTDDVTAYKSQYYQPEHITLLLAGVEADELPLLCTTKGKSGEQTYEPKQHRFFSDTLQDDYIFSWWLPECYIDGLLSAQERLSQSMQRFGMRVFIEDSPNHQQKFALRLIGRPGQLMAAQQALIDQARQLHIVPKQHLFFESKYPETINALLAWYHGQQPLNRKVVALSQALALTPVITGARPLKKPVIRIMDRKTEVETTCPLVSDTLENHTPQVPTELPGRLNPLALLLDDKEHFACDLQDWIYQYSLAGMTPEQQNTLITGVMCDERLWLPRTAGHCYAMGVQRVENGLRIYGVMDDEPHQRREAINQLLALYRHA
;
A
#
# COMPACT_ATOMS: atom_id res chain seq x y z
N MET A 1 -14.86 -22.14 12.61
CA MET A 1 -15.37 -22.74 11.35
C MET A 1 -15.66 -21.61 10.39
N ALA A 2 -15.19 -21.72 9.15
CA ALA A 2 -15.44 -20.74 8.09
C ALA A 2 -16.77 -21.09 7.39
N HIS A 3 -17.58 -20.09 7.09
CA HIS A 3 -18.76 -20.21 6.26
C HIS A 3 -18.48 -19.50 4.92
N GLN A 4 -18.48 -20.26 3.83
CA GLN A 4 -18.20 -19.74 2.49
C GLN A 4 -19.50 -19.68 1.69
N THR A 5 -19.72 -18.55 1.04
CA THR A 5 -20.82 -18.37 0.09
C THR A 5 -20.36 -17.56 -1.12
N ARG A 6 -21.09 -17.68 -2.23
CA ARG A 6 -20.88 -16.87 -3.42
C ARG A 6 -22.12 -16.02 -3.66
N LEU A 7 -21.95 -14.70 -3.70
CA LEU A 7 -23.06 -13.78 -3.93
C LEU A 7 -23.54 -13.85 -5.38
N SER A 8 -24.73 -13.31 -5.63
CA SER A 8 -25.37 -13.32 -6.95
C SER A 8 -24.58 -12.62 -8.05
N ASN A 9 -23.75 -11.63 -7.70
CA ASN A 9 -22.86 -10.94 -8.63
C ASN A 9 -21.49 -11.62 -8.79
N GLY A 10 -21.26 -12.75 -8.12
CA GLY A 10 -20.04 -13.55 -8.28
C GLY A 10 -19.00 -13.40 -7.16
N LEU A 11 -19.12 -12.39 -6.30
CA LEU A 11 -18.21 -12.16 -5.17
C LEU A 11 -18.14 -13.37 -4.24
N ASN A 12 -16.92 -13.83 -3.95
CA ASN A 12 -16.71 -14.89 -2.97
C ASN A 12 -16.65 -14.27 -1.57
N VAL A 13 -17.44 -14.79 -0.62
CA VAL A 13 -17.47 -14.30 0.76
C VAL A 13 -17.15 -15.44 1.71
N VAL A 14 -16.21 -15.22 2.63
CA VAL A 14 -15.85 -16.16 3.68
C VAL A 14 -16.01 -15.49 5.04
N SER A 15 -16.96 -15.97 5.83
CA SER A 15 -17.24 -15.48 7.17
C SER A 15 -16.67 -16.38 8.24
N PHE A 16 -16.02 -15.78 9.22
CA PHE A 16 -15.53 -16.43 10.43
C PHE A 16 -16.30 -15.88 11.62
N LYS A 17 -16.68 -16.78 12.54
CA LYS A 17 -17.10 -16.36 13.88
C LYS A 17 -16.01 -15.50 14.49
N GLN A 18 -16.41 -14.40 15.13
CA GLN A 18 -15.50 -13.40 15.69
C GLN A 18 -14.48 -14.05 16.63
N PRO A 19 -13.18 -14.07 16.26
CA PRO A 19 -12.14 -14.65 17.12
C PRO A 19 -11.50 -13.63 18.07
N ALA A 20 -11.69 -12.32 17.83
CA ALA A 20 -10.99 -11.21 18.49
C ALA A 20 -11.95 -10.13 19.04
N GLN A 21 -11.41 -9.13 19.75
CA GLN A 21 -12.21 -8.03 20.31
C GLN A 21 -12.81 -7.08 19.26
N GLU A 22 -12.37 -7.15 18.00
CA GLU A 22 -12.80 -6.27 16.91
C GLU A 22 -13.40 -7.06 15.75
N TYR A 23 -14.31 -6.42 15.01
CA TYR A 23 -14.80 -6.92 13.73
C TYR A 23 -13.80 -6.57 12.63
N GLY A 24 -13.69 -7.41 11.61
CA GLY A 24 -12.75 -7.19 10.51
C GLY A 24 -13.30 -7.59 9.15
N ALA A 25 -12.83 -6.90 8.12
CA ALA A 25 -13.11 -7.22 6.73
C ALA A 25 -11.85 -7.01 5.89
N ALA A 26 -11.56 -7.94 4.98
CA ALA A 26 -10.48 -7.82 4.01
C ALA A 26 -10.95 -8.30 2.63
N PHE A 27 -10.92 -7.42 1.64
CA PHE A 27 -11.03 -7.78 0.23
C PHE A 27 -9.66 -8.19 -0.26
N VAL A 28 -9.56 -9.41 -0.79
CA VAL A 28 -8.41 -9.91 -1.54
C VAL A 28 -8.71 -9.79 -3.02
N VAL A 29 -7.97 -8.92 -3.71
CA VAL A 29 -8.12 -8.66 -5.14
C VAL A 29 -6.86 -9.17 -5.86
N PRO A 30 -6.97 -10.10 -6.82
CA PRO A 30 -5.82 -10.54 -7.61
C PRO A 30 -5.35 -9.42 -8.55
N THR A 31 -4.20 -8.82 -8.25
CA THR A 31 -3.61 -7.69 -8.98
C THR A 31 -2.15 -8.01 -9.32
N PRO A 32 -1.90 -8.79 -10.39
CA PRO A 32 -0.55 -9.17 -10.76
C PRO A 32 0.28 -7.96 -11.16
N ALA A 33 1.52 -7.92 -10.67
CA ALA A 33 2.55 -7.00 -11.15
C ALA A 33 3.18 -7.60 -12.41
N VAL A 34 2.59 -7.23 -13.56
CA VAL A 34 3.02 -7.68 -14.90
C VAL A 34 4.04 -6.74 -15.55
N ASP A 35 4.26 -5.57 -14.95
CA ASP A 35 5.33 -4.63 -15.27
C ASP A 35 5.66 -3.76 -14.04
N SER A 36 6.66 -2.88 -14.20
CA SER A 36 7.07 -1.92 -13.16
C SER A 36 6.48 -0.53 -13.37
N SER A 37 5.29 -0.41 -13.98
CA SER A 37 4.63 0.89 -14.20
C SER A 37 4.10 1.49 -12.90
N GLY A 38 3.68 0.65 -11.96
CA GLY A 38 2.95 1.07 -10.75
C GLY A 38 1.44 1.11 -10.93
N ILE A 39 0.89 0.50 -11.99
CA ILE A 39 -0.56 0.48 -12.24
C ILE A 39 -1.38 -0.11 -11.08
N ALA A 40 -0.91 -1.20 -10.46
CA ALA A 40 -1.59 -1.82 -9.31
C ALA A 40 -1.67 -0.84 -8.13
N HIS A 41 -0.56 -0.14 -7.85
CA HIS A 41 -0.47 0.87 -6.80
C HIS A 41 -1.36 2.08 -7.08
N LEU A 42 -1.37 2.59 -8.32
CA LEU A 42 -2.26 3.69 -8.71
C LEU A 42 -3.73 3.31 -8.56
N VAL A 43 -4.11 2.12 -9.04
CA VAL A 43 -5.50 1.65 -8.94
C VAL A 43 -5.91 1.45 -7.48
N GLU A 44 -5.01 0.98 -6.61
CA GLU A 44 -5.24 0.91 -5.17
C GLU A 44 -5.62 2.28 -4.58
N HIS A 45 -4.88 3.33 -4.92
CA HIS A 45 -5.20 4.69 -4.47
C HIS A 45 -6.54 5.18 -5.01
N LEU A 46 -6.83 4.88 -6.28
CA LEU A 46 -8.06 5.31 -6.93
C LEU A 46 -9.32 4.65 -6.35
N VAL A 47 -9.22 3.42 -5.83
CA VAL A 47 -10.34 2.76 -5.11
C VAL A 47 -10.85 3.60 -3.94
N PHE A 48 -9.98 4.36 -3.28
CA PHE A 48 -10.37 5.27 -2.20
C PHE A 48 -10.76 6.67 -2.66
N ARG A 49 -10.57 6.97 -3.94
CA ARG A 49 -10.70 8.34 -4.44
C ARG A 49 -12.16 8.78 -4.57
N TYR A 50 -13.02 7.97 -5.18
CA TYR A 50 -14.47 8.13 -5.10
C TYR A 50 -15.14 6.90 -5.73
N SER A 51 -16.46 6.84 -5.60
CA SER A 51 -17.33 5.97 -6.40
C SER A 51 -18.64 6.68 -6.69
N ASP A 52 -19.45 6.13 -7.59
CA ASP A 52 -20.80 6.64 -7.88
C ASP A 52 -21.64 6.87 -6.60
N ARG A 53 -21.49 6.00 -5.60
CA ARG A 53 -22.19 6.08 -4.30
C ARG A 53 -21.54 7.06 -3.32
N TYR A 54 -20.23 7.25 -3.38
CA TYR A 54 -19.46 8.07 -2.44
C TYR A 54 -18.53 9.00 -3.22
N GLN A 55 -19.01 10.20 -3.51
CA GLN A 55 -18.34 11.17 -4.40
C GLN A 55 -17.23 11.98 -3.71
N GLN A 56 -17.24 12.03 -2.38
CA GLN A 56 -16.33 12.84 -1.57
C GLN A 56 -14.90 12.27 -1.63
N ARG A 57 -13.98 13.05 -2.20
CA ARG A 57 -12.58 12.65 -2.40
C ARG A 57 -11.79 12.46 -1.11
N HIS A 58 -12.27 13.06 -0.04
CA HIS A 58 -11.69 13.00 1.29
C HIS A 58 -12.34 11.97 2.21
N ALA A 59 -13.31 11.18 1.73
CA ALA A 59 -14.10 10.27 2.56
C ALA A 59 -13.26 9.28 3.37
N LEU A 60 -12.21 8.70 2.78
CA LEU A 60 -11.26 7.83 3.49
C LEU A 60 -10.63 8.53 4.70
N PHE A 61 -10.11 9.74 4.48
CA PHE A 61 -9.36 10.47 5.49
C PHE A 61 -10.29 10.97 6.60
N ALA A 62 -11.46 11.49 6.24
CA ALA A 62 -12.49 11.86 7.19
C ALA A 62 -12.91 10.65 8.04
N ALA A 63 -13.23 9.51 7.41
CA ALA A 63 -13.64 8.29 8.11
C ALA A 63 -12.57 7.80 9.09
N ASN A 64 -11.30 7.67 8.67
CA ASN A 64 -10.20 7.27 9.54
C ASN A 64 -9.90 8.28 10.66
N SER A 65 -10.38 9.51 10.56
CA SER A 65 -10.10 10.59 11.52
C SER A 65 -11.15 10.73 12.61
N VAL A 66 -12.40 10.28 12.38
CA VAL A 66 -13.49 10.46 13.35
C VAL A 66 -14.36 9.23 13.58
N LEU A 67 -14.31 8.21 12.73
CA LEU A 67 -15.04 6.97 12.97
C LEU A 67 -14.15 6.01 13.78
N PRO A 68 -14.75 5.14 14.63
CA PRO A 68 -14.00 4.10 15.33
C PRO A 68 -13.62 2.98 14.35
N VAL A 69 -12.75 3.26 13.38
CA VAL A 69 -12.37 2.32 12.33
C VAL A 69 -10.94 2.59 11.89
N LYS A 70 -10.23 1.53 11.50
CA LYS A 70 -8.98 1.63 10.74
C LYS A 70 -9.20 1.04 9.37
N ILE A 71 -9.14 1.88 8.34
CA ILE A 71 -9.28 1.55 6.93
C ILE A 71 -7.93 1.75 6.26
N ASN A 72 -7.48 0.76 5.50
CA ASN A 72 -6.27 0.93 4.70
C ASN A 72 -6.24 -0.06 3.54
N ALA A 73 -5.24 0.07 2.66
CA ALA A 73 -4.91 -0.92 1.67
C ALA A 73 -3.41 -1.18 1.59
N SER A 74 -3.07 -2.14 0.73
CA SER A 74 -1.70 -2.33 0.27
C SER A 74 -1.67 -3.30 -0.90
N SER A 75 -0.79 -3.01 -1.84
CA SER A 75 -0.46 -3.87 -2.96
C SER A 75 0.82 -4.64 -2.66
N HIS A 76 0.80 -5.91 -3.02
CA HIS A 76 1.92 -6.83 -3.02
C HIS A 76 1.97 -7.50 -4.39
N ASN A 77 2.92 -8.41 -4.57
CA ASN A 77 2.97 -9.16 -5.81
C ASN A 77 1.79 -10.13 -5.95
N GLY A 78 0.92 -9.87 -6.92
CA GLY A 78 -0.21 -10.74 -7.22
C GLY A 78 -1.51 -10.35 -6.53
N TYR A 79 -1.47 -9.49 -5.49
CA TYR A 79 -2.65 -9.15 -4.71
C TYR A 79 -2.63 -7.72 -4.16
N SER A 80 -3.79 -7.09 -4.15
CA SER A 80 -4.08 -5.88 -3.40
C SER A 80 -5.11 -6.21 -2.34
N TYR A 81 -4.85 -5.77 -1.11
CA TYR A 81 -5.71 -5.99 0.03
C TYR A 81 -6.36 -4.66 0.42
N PHE A 82 -7.68 -4.64 0.54
CA PHE A 82 -8.43 -3.49 1.06
C PHE A 82 -9.14 -3.93 2.32
N TYR A 83 -8.86 -3.31 3.45
CA TYR A 83 -9.33 -3.82 4.73
C TYR A 83 -9.84 -2.74 5.66
N ALA A 84 -10.69 -3.16 6.58
CA ALA A 84 -11.16 -2.37 7.68
C ALA A 84 -11.29 -3.20 8.95
N VAL A 85 -10.96 -2.61 10.10
CA VAL A 85 -11.29 -3.14 11.43
C VAL A 85 -12.01 -2.10 12.25
N SER A 86 -12.97 -2.54 13.06
CA SER A 86 -13.73 -1.66 13.96
C SER A 86 -14.23 -2.43 15.18
N PRO A 87 -14.27 -1.80 16.37
CA PRO A 87 -15.02 -2.34 17.51
C PRO A 87 -16.54 -2.26 17.29
N SER A 88 -17.03 -1.49 16.31
CA SER A 88 -18.46 -1.32 16.01
C SER A 88 -18.84 -2.06 14.73
N LYS A 89 -19.65 -3.11 14.87
CA LYS A 89 -20.20 -3.85 13.72
C LYS A 89 -20.95 -2.93 12.75
N SER A 90 -21.77 -2.03 13.28
CA SER A 90 -22.56 -1.08 12.46
C SER A 90 -21.69 -0.15 11.60
N VAL A 91 -20.56 0.30 12.15
CA VAL A 91 -19.58 1.12 11.41
C VAL A 91 -18.90 0.26 10.35
N LEU A 92 -18.45 -0.95 10.71
CA LEU A 92 -17.80 -1.84 9.75
C LEU A 92 -18.70 -2.17 8.55
N LEU A 93 -20.00 -2.43 8.76
CA LEU A 93 -20.95 -2.71 7.67
C LEU A 93 -21.01 -1.56 6.65
N LYS A 94 -21.04 -0.31 7.12
CA LYS A 94 -21.02 0.88 6.24
C LYS A 94 -19.70 0.98 5.48
N ILE A 95 -18.58 0.73 6.16
CA ILE A 95 -17.24 0.78 5.55
C ILE A 95 -17.01 -0.35 4.54
N ILE A 96 -17.53 -1.55 4.76
CA ILE A 96 -17.52 -2.62 3.75
C ILE A 96 -18.24 -2.16 2.48
N GLY A 97 -19.39 -1.49 2.62
CA GLY A 97 -20.12 -0.90 1.50
C GLY A 97 -19.33 0.18 0.76
N TYR A 98 -18.60 1.03 1.48
CA TYR A 98 -17.70 2.03 0.93
C TYR A 98 -16.54 1.42 0.12
N LEU A 99 -15.82 0.47 0.72
CA LEU A 99 -14.72 -0.23 0.06
C LEU A 99 -15.20 -0.95 -1.22
N TYR A 100 -16.32 -1.66 -1.13
CA TYR A 100 -16.84 -2.38 -2.28
C TYR A 100 -17.28 -1.44 -3.41
N ALA A 101 -17.91 -0.30 -3.10
CA ALA A 101 -18.28 0.69 -4.10
C ALA A 101 -17.04 1.24 -4.85
N GLY A 102 -15.94 1.53 -4.13
CA GLY A 102 -14.67 1.92 -4.74
C GLY A 102 -14.03 0.81 -5.58
N LEU A 103 -14.10 -0.45 -5.12
CA LEU A 103 -13.64 -1.60 -5.90
C LEU A 103 -14.39 -1.72 -7.23
N GLN A 104 -15.70 -1.45 -7.23
CA GLN A 104 -16.55 -1.49 -8.42
C GLN A 104 -16.49 -0.23 -9.30
N GLN A 105 -15.87 0.86 -8.85
CA GLN A 105 -15.68 2.06 -9.66
C GLN A 105 -14.69 1.78 -10.80
N MET A 106 -15.16 1.84 -12.04
CA MET A 106 -14.37 1.46 -13.23
C MET A 106 -13.62 2.64 -13.86
N GLU A 107 -14.22 3.81 -13.86
CA GLU A 107 -13.70 4.99 -14.56
C GLU A 107 -13.42 6.12 -13.58
N TYR A 108 -12.34 6.86 -13.84
CA TYR A 108 -11.92 8.01 -13.03
C TYR A 108 -11.67 9.22 -13.93
N ALA A 109 -11.97 10.41 -13.41
CA ALA A 109 -11.59 11.65 -14.09
C ALA A 109 -10.06 11.70 -14.27
N GLY A 110 -9.59 12.10 -15.46
CA GLY A 110 -8.15 12.17 -15.77
C GLY A 110 -7.36 13.08 -14.81
N ASP A 111 -8.02 14.09 -14.24
CA ASP A 111 -7.43 14.98 -13.23
C ASP A 111 -7.21 14.28 -11.89
N ASP A 112 -8.10 13.38 -11.46
CA ASP A 112 -7.92 12.57 -10.25
C ASP A 112 -6.79 11.56 -10.43
N ILE A 113 -6.71 10.94 -11.62
CA ILE A 113 -5.58 10.07 -11.99
C ILE A 113 -4.27 10.86 -11.94
N LYS A 114 -4.21 12.05 -12.55
CA LYS A 114 -3.02 12.91 -12.57
C LYS A 114 -2.57 13.28 -11.14
N ARG A 115 -3.50 13.67 -10.26
CA ARG A 115 -3.18 14.06 -8.87
C ARG A 115 -2.64 12.92 -8.03
N GLU A 116 -3.20 11.72 -8.15
CA GLU A 116 -2.67 10.55 -7.45
C GLU A 116 -1.33 10.10 -8.04
N ARG A 117 -1.25 10.00 -9.37
CA ARG A 117 -0.05 9.54 -10.09
C ARG A 117 1.14 10.51 -9.95
N ASP A 118 0.97 11.76 -10.37
CA ASP A 118 2.07 12.75 -10.45
C ASP A 118 2.27 13.52 -9.14
N GLY A 119 1.26 13.49 -8.26
CA GLY A 119 1.26 14.19 -6.98
C GLY A 119 1.65 13.25 -5.84
N VAL A 120 0.66 12.49 -5.37
CA VAL A 120 0.72 11.69 -4.14
C VAL A 120 1.74 10.55 -4.25
N ILE A 121 1.53 9.64 -5.21
CA ILE A 121 2.36 8.43 -5.35
C ILE A 121 3.77 8.82 -5.78
N ALA A 122 3.92 9.82 -6.65
CA ALA A 122 5.24 10.34 -7.00
C ALA A 122 6.02 10.84 -5.78
N ARG A 123 5.38 11.48 -4.78
CA ARG A 123 6.02 11.91 -3.54
C ARG A 123 6.39 10.74 -2.64
N GLU A 124 5.51 9.76 -2.53
CA GLU A 124 5.78 8.52 -1.82
C GLU A 124 7.01 7.81 -2.38
N LEU A 125 7.00 7.54 -3.70
CA LEU A 125 8.10 6.87 -4.37
C LEU A 125 9.38 7.70 -4.30
N ALA A 126 9.31 9.01 -4.50
CA ALA A 126 10.49 9.87 -4.39
C ALA A 126 11.15 9.81 -3.01
N MET A 127 10.37 9.65 -1.94
CA MET A 127 10.90 9.45 -0.59
C MET A 127 11.69 8.15 -0.49
N TYR A 128 11.18 7.03 -1.03
CA TYR A 128 11.90 5.77 -1.08
C TYR A 128 13.15 5.85 -1.97
N GLU A 129 13.00 6.41 -3.19
CA GLU A 129 14.03 6.59 -4.21
C GLU A 129 15.18 7.51 -3.76
N ALA A 130 14.97 8.34 -2.75
CA ALA A 130 16.03 9.17 -2.14
C ALA A 130 16.96 8.37 -1.21
N THR A 131 16.58 7.16 -0.77
CA THR A 131 17.38 6.36 0.17
C THR A 131 18.39 5.46 -0.56
N GLN A 132 19.62 5.38 -0.03
CA GLN A 132 20.70 4.59 -0.66
C GLN A 132 20.39 3.08 -0.75
N GLY A 133 19.74 2.53 0.29
CA GLY A 133 19.35 1.12 0.32
C GLY A 133 18.38 0.77 -0.80
N TYR A 134 17.33 1.58 -0.95
CA TYR A 134 16.34 1.37 -2.01
C TYR A 134 16.93 1.63 -3.40
N GLN A 135 17.78 2.66 -3.59
CA GLN A 135 18.48 2.85 -4.87
C GLN A 135 19.31 1.64 -5.29
N SER A 136 20.00 1.01 -4.34
CA SER A 136 20.77 -0.21 -4.61
C SER A 136 19.86 -1.35 -5.07
N GLN A 137 18.72 -1.54 -4.39
CA GLN A 137 17.74 -2.58 -4.73
C GLN A 137 17.08 -2.33 -6.09
N MET A 138 16.65 -1.10 -6.37
CA MET A 138 16.09 -0.71 -7.67
C MET A 138 17.07 -0.96 -8.81
N SER A 139 18.37 -0.72 -8.59
CA SER A 139 19.39 -0.94 -9.61
C SER A 139 19.48 -2.41 -10.05
N ILE A 140 19.22 -3.33 -9.10
CA ILE A 140 19.16 -4.77 -9.35
C ILE A 140 17.90 -5.10 -10.14
N TRP A 141 16.73 -4.66 -9.67
CA TRP A 141 15.44 -4.93 -10.31
C TRP A 141 15.39 -4.44 -11.76
N ARG A 142 15.90 -3.23 -12.03
CA ARG A 142 15.97 -2.66 -13.38
C ARG A 142 17.02 -3.29 -14.27
N GLY A 143 18.05 -3.87 -13.67
CA GLY A 143 19.07 -4.64 -14.37
C GLY A 143 18.53 -5.98 -14.87
N ASP A 144 17.58 -6.56 -14.13
CA ASP A 144 17.05 -7.89 -14.40
C ASP A 144 16.21 -7.95 -15.68
N ARG A 145 16.52 -8.93 -16.53
CA ARG A 145 15.88 -9.18 -17.83
C ARG A 145 15.42 -10.63 -17.96
N ALA A 146 15.43 -11.38 -16.86
CA ALA A 146 14.88 -12.73 -16.85
C ALA A 146 13.39 -12.70 -17.25
N PRO A 147 12.88 -13.75 -17.92
CA PRO A 147 11.45 -13.90 -18.15
C PRO A 147 10.62 -13.90 -16.86
N ASP A 148 11.22 -14.37 -15.77
CA ASP A 148 10.64 -14.43 -14.43
C ASP A 148 10.97 -13.16 -13.60
N CYS A 149 11.40 -12.05 -14.22
CA CYS A 149 11.92 -10.93 -13.45
C CYS A 149 10.88 -10.35 -12.47
N TYR A 150 11.41 -9.77 -11.39
CA TYR A 150 10.58 -9.09 -10.41
C TYR A 150 10.11 -7.76 -11.01
N HIS A 151 8.80 -7.59 -11.05
CA HIS A 151 8.16 -6.36 -11.42
C HIS A 151 7.76 -5.61 -10.15
N HIS A 152 8.22 -4.37 -10.03
CA HIS A 152 7.97 -3.55 -8.85
C HIS A 152 6.52 -3.04 -8.88
N TRP A 153 5.66 -3.62 -8.06
CA TRP A 153 4.21 -3.32 -8.03
C TRP A 153 3.93 -1.86 -7.68
N GLY A 154 4.79 -1.23 -6.87
CA GLY A 154 4.70 0.20 -6.52
C GLY A 154 5.02 1.13 -7.68
N GLY A 155 5.67 0.62 -8.73
CA GLY A 155 6.20 1.42 -9.83
C GLY A 155 7.44 2.24 -9.44
N TYR A 156 7.83 3.14 -10.33
CA TYR A 156 8.91 4.09 -10.15
C TYR A 156 8.49 5.47 -10.64
N CYS A 157 9.10 6.54 -10.15
CA CYS A 157 8.69 7.91 -10.53
C CYS A 157 8.67 8.15 -12.06
N ASP A 158 9.63 7.60 -12.81
CA ASP A 158 9.74 7.75 -14.27
C ASP A 158 8.84 6.82 -15.09
N THR A 159 8.44 5.66 -14.55
CA THR A 159 7.54 4.71 -15.21
C THR A 159 6.09 5.04 -14.94
N LEU A 160 5.79 5.51 -13.73
CA LEU A 160 4.46 5.88 -13.27
C LEU A 160 3.83 6.95 -14.17
N ALA A 161 4.61 7.94 -14.62
CA ALA A 161 4.15 9.02 -15.49
C ALA A 161 3.62 8.58 -16.87
N GLN A 162 3.81 7.31 -17.24
CA GLN A 162 3.38 6.75 -18.53
C GLN A 162 1.97 6.15 -18.50
N ILE A 163 1.39 5.98 -17.31
CA ILE A 163 0.05 5.42 -17.14
C ILE A 163 -1.00 6.45 -17.57
N CYS A 164 -1.92 6.07 -18.45
CA CYS A 164 -3.06 6.89 -18.86
C CYS A 164 -4.41 6.38 -18.30
N THR A 165 -5.50 7.08 -18.62
CA THR A 165 -6.86 6.68 -18.21
C THR A 165 -7.24 5.31 -18.75
N ASP A 166 -6.93 5.02 -20.02
CA ASP A 166 -7.28 3.73 -20.65
C ASP A 166 -6.58 2.56 -19.95
N ASP A 167 -5.34 2.76 -19.49
CA ASP A 167 -4.61 1.76 -18.70
C ASP A 167 -5.32 1.43 -17.40
N VAL A 168 -5.83 2.45 -16.68
CA VAL A 168 -6.58 2.28 -15.44
C VAL A 168 -7.88 1.50 -15.70
N THR A 169 -8.65 1.91 -16.71
CA THR A 169 -9.89 1.24 -17.08
C THR A 169 -9.65 -0.21 -17.49
N ALA A 170 -8.64 -0.48 -18.32
CA ALA A 170 -8.29 -1.83 -18.77
C ALA A 170 -7.82 -2.72 -17.61
N TYR A 171 -6.97 -2.19 -16.71
CA TYR A 171 -6.48 -2.95 -15.55
C TYR A 171 -7.63 -3.29 -14.59
N LYS A 172 -8.51 -2.32 -14.29
CA LYS A 172 -9.72 -2.59 -13.49
C LYS A 172 -10.65 -3.59 -14.15
N SER A 173 -10.86 -3.48 -15.46
CA SER A 173 -11.72 -4.38 -16.22
C SER A 173 -11.23 -5.82 -16.13
N GLN A 174 -9.92 -6.01 -16.21
CA GLN A 174 -9.31 -7.33 -16.18
C GLN A 174 -9.31 -7.95 -14.77
N TYR A 175 -9.04 -7.17 -13.72
CA TYR A 175 -8.68 -7.71 -12.41
C TYR A 175 -9.69 -7.42 -11.28
N TYR A 176 -10.54 -6.41 -11.39
CA TYR A 176 -11.47 -5.98 -10.33
C TYR A 176 -12.91 -6.52 -10.52
N GLN A 177 -13.07 -7.60 -11.29
CA GLN A 177 -14.36 -8.27 -11.44
C GLN A 177 -14.75 -8.98 -10.14
N PRO A 178 -16.02 -8.86 -9.67
CA PRO A 178 -16.46 -9.49 -8.43
C PRO A 178 -16.12 -10.98 -8.34
N GLU A 179 -16.21 -11.73 -9.46
CA GLU A 179 -15.91 -13.16 -9.51
C GLU A 179 -14.47 -13.52 -9.13
N HIS A 180 -13.54 -12.57 -9.24
CA HIS A 180 -12.12 -12.75 -8.90
C HIS A 180 -11.80 -12.28 -7.48
N ILE A 181 -12.71 -11.54 -6.84
CA ILE A 181 -12.50 -10.94 -5.51
C ILE A 181 -13.00 -11.91 -4.44
N THR A 182 -12.24 -12.01 -3.34
CA THR A 182 -12.67 -12.69 -2.12
C THR A 182 -12.79 -11.70 -0.97
N LEU A 183 -13.96 -11.62 -0.34
CA LEU A 183 -14.19 -10.87 0.89
C LEU A 183 -14.09 -11.83 2.08
N LEU A 184 -13.12 -11.57 2.95
CA LEU A 184 -12.92 -12.28 4.21
C LEU A 184 -13.51 -11.44 5.34
N LEU A 185 -14.30 -12.06 6.22
CA LEU A 185 -15.04 -11.38 7.29
C LEU A 185 -14.79 -12.03 8.64
N ALA A 186 -14.54 -11.23 9.68
CA ALA A 186 -14.49 -11.65 11.06
C ALA A 186 -15.65 -11.02 11.85
N GLY A 187 -16.57 -11.85 12.34
CA GLY A 187 -17.73 -11.42 13.14
C GLY A 187 -18.89 -10.82 12.34
N VAL A 188 -18.85 -10.92 11.01
CA VAL A 188 -19.90 -10.45 10.09
C VAL A 188 -20.28 -11.58 9.13
N GLU A 189 -21.57 -11.78 8.94
CA GLU A 189 -22.11 -12.76 8.00
C GLU A 189 -22.51 -12.09 6.67
N ALA A 190 -22.55 -12.89 5.60
CA ALA A 190 -22.78 -12.39 4.25
C ALA A 190 -24.19 -11.79 4.03
N ASP A 191 -25.20 -12.31 4.74
CA ASP A 191 -26.59 -11.85 4.66
C ASP A 191 -26.79 -10.45 5.29
N GLU A 192 -25.87 -10.03 6.15
CA GLU A 192 -25.84 -8.69 6.75
C GLU A 192 -25.31 -7.61 5.78
N LEU A 193 -24.91 -8.00 4.57
CA LEU A 193 -24.26 -7.14 3.59
C LEU A 193 -25.08 -7.00 2.29
N PRO A 194 -26.35 -6.55 2.35
CA PRO A 194 -27.23 -6.51 1.18
C PRO A 194 -26.72 -5.57 0.08
N LEU A 195 -25.92 -4.57 0.45
CA LEU A 195 -25.31 -3.61 -0.48
C LEU A 195 -24.26 -4.23 -1.41
N LEU A 196 -23.78 -5.44 -1.11
CA LEU A 196 -22.80 -6.15 -1.93
C LEU A 196 -23.42 -6.89 -3.11
N CYS A 197 -24.75 -7.07 -3.13
CA CYS A 197 -25.46 -7.80 -4.19
C CYS A 197 -25.79 -6.95 -5.42
N THR A 198 -25.20 -5.75 -5.56
CA THR A 198 -25.45 -4.87 -6.72
C THR A 198 -24.94 -5.50 -8.02
N THR A 199 -25.60 -5.11 -9.13
CA THR A 199 -25.44 -5.66 -10.48
C THR A 199 -23.99 -5.75 -10.92
N LYS A 200 -23.66 -6.82 -11.68
CA LYS A 200 -22.35 -7.03 -12.30
C LYS A 200 -21.86 -5.76 -12.99
N GLY A 201 -20.64 -5.34 -12.69
CA GLY A 201 -19.92 -4.40 -13.54
C GLY A 201 -19.90 -4.93 -14.97
N LYS A 202 -19.98 -4.03 -15.96
CA LYS A 202 -19.76 -4.43 -17.35
C LYS A 202 -18.31 -4.90 -17.47
N SER A 203 -18.09 -6.14 -17.90
CA SER A 203 -16.77 -6.57 -18.35
C SER A 203 -16.40 -5.74 -19.58
N GLY A 204 -15.40 -4.87 -19.47
CA GLY A 204 -14.79 -4.27 -20.64
C GLY A 204 -13.98 -5.33 -21.38
N GLU A 205 -14.05 -5.32 -22.72
CA GLU A 205 -13.27 -6.22 -23.57
C GLU A 205 -11.77 -5.88 -23.58
N GLN A 206 -11.40 -4.71 -23.03
CA GLN A 206 -10.03 -4.22 -23.00
C GLN A 206 -9.20 -4.95 -21.95
N THR A 207 -8.05 -5.47 -22.40
CA THR A 207 -7.03 -6.10 -21.56
C THR A 207 -5.92 -5.09 -21.31
N TYR A 208 -5.38 -5.04 -20.09
CA TYR A 208 -4.24 -4.20 -19.80
C TYR A 208 -3.01 -4.67 -20.57
N GLU A 209 -2.37 -3.77 -21.30
CA GLU A 209 -1.11 -4.04 -21.99
C GLU A 209 0.08 -3.62 -21.11
N PRO A 210 0.94 -4.58 -20.69
CA PRO A 210 2.09 -4.26 -19.86
C PRO A 210 3.03 -3.25 -20.54
N LYS A 211 3.44 -2.23 -19.80
CA LYS A 211 4.36 -1.19 -20.27
C LYS A 211 5.78 -1.77 -20.38
N GLN A 212 6.35 -1.66 -21.57
CA GLN A 212 7.75 -2.03 -21.78
C GLN A 212 8.69 -0.95 -21.26
N HIS A 213 9.43 -1.27 -20.20
CA HIS A 213 10.43 -0.37 -19.66
C HIS A 213 11.83 -0.80 -20.08
N ARG A 214 12.49 0.04 -20.90
CA ARG A 214 13.91 -0.13 -21.26
C ARG A 214 14.75 0.79 -20.39
N PHE A 215 15.38 0.21 -19.39
CA PHE A 215 16.39 0.92 -18.61
C PHE A 215 17.69 0.90 -19.41
N PHE A 216 18.24 2.07 -19.72
CA PHE A 216 19.55 2.21 -20.37
C PHE A 216 20.62 2.46 -19.30
N SER A 217 21.84 1.97 -19.52
CA SER A 217 22.97 2.31 -18.66
C SER A 217 23.90 3.25 -19.44
N ASP A 218 24.35 4.31 -18.79
CA ASP A 218 25.38 5.20 -19.32
C ASP A 218 26.81 4.75 -18.91
N THR A 219 26.93 3.79 -18.00
CA THR A 219 28.23 3.26 -17.52
C THR A 219 28.15 1.75 -17.20
N LEU A 220 28.98 0.94 -17.87
CA LEU A 220 29.28 -0.43 -17.45
C LEU A 220 30.30 -0.36 -16.31
N GLN A 221 29.88 -0.02 -15.10
CA GLN A 221 30.77 0.05 -13.95
C GLN A 221 30.25 -0.83 -12.80
N ASP A 222 30.92 -1.98 -12.70
CA ASP A 222 31.53 -2.51 -11.48
C ASP A 222 31.00 -3.78 -10.80
N ASP A 223 29.80 -4.31 -11.07
CA ASP A 223 29.41 -5.66 -10.60
C ASP A 223 28.39 -6.34 -11.55
N TYR A 224 28.53 -7.65 -11.75
CA TYR A 224 27.52 -8.48 -12.42
C TYR A 224 26.56 -9.08 -11.39
N ILE A 225 25.31 -9.26 -11.81
CA ILE A 225 24.25 -9.87 -11.03
C ILE A 225 23.97 -11.25 -11.61
N PHE A 226 24.11 -12.28 -10.78
CA PHE A 226 23.85 -13.68 -11.12
C PHE A 226 22.59 -14.13 -10.39
N SER A 227 21.49 -14.32 -11.12
CA SER A 227 20.17 -14.58 -10.53
C SER A 227 19.70 -16.02 -10.76
N TRP A 228 19.23 -16.67 -9.69
CA TRP A 228 18.44 -17.90 -9.75
C TRP A 228 17.01 -17.58 -9.34
N TRP A 229 16.06 -17.89 -10.23
CA TRP A 229 14.63 -17.77 -9.96
C TRP A 229 14.10 -19.07 -9.37
N LEU A 230 13.81 -19.03 -8.07
CA LEU A 230 13.47 -20.19 -7.26
C LEU A 230 12.00 -20.14 -6.83
N PRO A 231 11.32 -21.28 -6.65
CA PRO A 231 9.95 -21.32 -6.14
C PRO A 231 9.82 -20.68 -4.74
N GLU A 232 8.73 -19.93 -4.50
CA GLU A 232 8.47 -19.17 -3.25
C GLU A 232 8.62 -19.99 -1.96
N CYS A 233 8.41 -21.31 -2.02
CA CYS A 233 8.49 -22.20 -0.87
C CYS A 233 9.88 -22.28 -0.22
N TYR A 234 10.91 -21.71 -0.87
CA TYR A 234 12.26 -21.63 -0.33
C TYR A 234 12.62 -20.26 0.29
N ILE A 235 11.75 -19.23 0.19
CA ILE A 235 12.02 -17.86 0.66
C ILE A 235 12.43 -17.86 2.13
N ASP A 236 11.54 -18.31 3.03
CA ASP A 236 11.78 -18.24 4.48
C ASP A 236 13.06 -18.98 4.89
N GLY A 237 13.31 -20.14 4.28
CA GLY A 237 14.51 -20.93 4.53
C GLY A 237 15.78 -20.19 4.11
N LEU A 238 15.78 -19.55 2.94
CA LEU A 238 16.92 -18.79 2.45
C LEU A 238 17.12 -17.48 3.22
N LEU A 239 16.07 -16.72 3.51
CA LEU A 239 16.13 -15.51 4.33
C LEU A 239 16.68 -15.81 5.73
N SER A 240 16.21 -16.88 6.39
CA SER A 240 16.71 -17.30 7.70
C SER A 240 18.20 -17.67 7.69
N ALA A 241 18.74 -18.05 6.53
CA ALA A 241 20.14 -18.42 6.33
C ALA A 241 20.99 -17.29 5.72
N GLN A 242 20.43 -16.11 5.46
CA GLN A 242 21.07 -15.05 4.69
C GLN A 242 22.45 -14.64 5.23
N GLU A 243 22.59 -14.52 6.55
CA GLU A 243 23.86 -14.14 7.17
C GLU A 243 24.96 -15.18 6.88
N ARG A 244 24.65 -16.46 7.08
CA ARG A 244 25.59 -17.56 6.83
C ARG A 244 25.95 -17.70 5.35
N LEU A 245 24.96 -17.53 4.47
CA LEU A 245 25.21 -17.50 3.02
C LEU A 245 26.13 -16.34 2.65
N SER A 246 25.87 -15.15 3.21
CA SER A 246 26.69 -13.95 2.99
C SER A 246 28.13 -14.15 3.44
N GLN A 247 28.35 -14.66 4.66
CA GLN A 247 29.68 -14.98 5.19
C GLN A 247 30.44 -15.98 4.28
N SER A 248 29.76 -17.00 3.77
CA SER A 248 30.39 -17.98 2.86
C SER A 248 30.79 -17.39 1.51
N MET A 249 30.11 -16.33 1.06
CA MET A 249 30.36 -15.70 -0.25
C MET A 249 31.41 -14.59 -0.20
N GLN A 250 31.68 -14.02 0.98
CA GLN A 250 32.68 -12.96 1.19
C GLN A 250 34.07 -13.33 0.66
N ARG A 251 34.52 -14.58 0.83
CA ARG A 251 35.83 -15.06 0.35
C ARG A 251 35.98 -15.02 -1.18
N PHE A 252 34.87 -14.98 -1.90
CA PHE A 252 34.84 -14.87 -3.37
C PHE A 252 34.64 -13.42 -3.84
N GLY A 253 34.57 -12.46 -2.91
CA GLY A 253 34.22 -11.07 -3.22
C GLY A 253 32.79 -10.92 -3.74
N MET A 254 31.88 -11.83 -3.34
CA MET A 254 30.50 -11.86 -3.78
C MET A 254 29.56 -11.46 -2.64
N ARG A 255 28.57 -10.64 -2.95
CA ARG A 255 27.46 -10.31 -2.06
C ARG A 255 26.27 -11.20 -2.35
N VAL A 256 25.57 -11.64 -1.31
CA VAL A 256 24.31 -12.38 -1.43
C VAL A 256 23.16 -11.40 -1.27
N PHE A 257 22.17 -11.54 -2.13
CA PHE A 257 20.92 -10.80 -2.03
C PHE A 257 19.76 -11.76 -2.28
N ILE A 258 18.77 -11.72 -1.40
CA ILE A 258 17.61 -12.61 -1.41
C ILE A 258 16.38 -11.74 -1.44
N GLU A 259 15.52 -11.97 -2.42
CA GLU A 259 14.21 -11.35 -2.48
C GLU A 259 13.34 -11.89 -1.36
N ASP A 260 12.74 -10.98 -0.61
CA ASP A 260 11.78 -11.31 0.45
C ASP A 260 10.38 -11.57 -0.09
N SER A 261 10.13 -11.25 -1.36
CA SER A 261 8.82 -11.31 -2.00
C SER A 261 8.88 -12.06 -3.33
N PRO A 262 7.93 -12.97 -3.60
CA PRO A 262 7.84 -13.64 -4.89
C PRO A 262 7.34 -12.69 -5.99
N ASN A 263 7.55 -13.09 -7.25
CA ASN A 263 6.96 -12.53 -8.46
C ASN A 263 5.52 -13.04 -8.67
N HIS A 264 4.81 -12.54 -9.68
CA HIS A 264 3.44 -12.97 -9.98
C HIS A 264 3.31 -14.47 -10.38
N GLN A 265 4.43 -15.16 -10.62
CA GLN A 265 4.49 -16.60 -10.90
C GLN A 265 4.92 -17.43 -9.69
N GLN A 266 4.91 -16.85 -8.49
CA GLN A 266 5.34 -17.51 -7.24
C GLN A 266 6.81 -17.98 -7.27
N LYS A 267 7.68 -17.17 -7.89
CA LYS A 267 9.14 -17.34 -7.86
C LYS A 267 9.82 -16.10 -7.29
N PHE A 268 10.92 -16.27 -6.58
CA PHE A 268 11.74 -15.16 -6.09
C PHE A 268 13.18 -15.34 -6.58
N ALA A 269 13.98 -14.28 -6.47
CA ALA A 269 15.37 -14.32 -6.86
C ALA A 269 16.30 -14.54 -5.67
N LEU A 270 17.21 -15.50 -5.82
CA LEU A 270 18.47 -15.52 -5.08
C LEU A 270 19.56 -14.98 -6.00
N ARG A 271 20.35 -14.02 -5.51
CA ARG A 271 21.36 -13.32 -6.32
C ARG A 271 22.74 -13.35 -5.68
N LEU A 272 23.74 -13.58 -6.51
CA LEU A 272 25.13 -13.22 -6.22
C LEU A 272 25.48 -11.96 -7.00
N ILE A 273 26.15 -11.01 -6.34
CA ILE A 273 26.57 -9.75 -6.94
C ILE A 273 28.08 -9.61 -6.76
N GLY A 274 28.80 -9.52 -7.88
CA GLY A 274 30.27 -9.44 -7.87
C GLY A 274 30.91 -9.64 -9.24
N ARG A 275 32.21 -9.94 -9.25
CA ARG A 275 32.99 -10.14 -10.48
C ARG A 275 32.84 -11.57 -11.04
N PRO A 276 32.69 -11.75 -12.36
CA PRO A 276 32.39 -13.06 -12.97
C PRO A 276 33.50 -14.10 -12.78
N GLY A 277 34.76 -13.68 -12.58
CA GLY A 277 35.91 -14.58 -12.46
C GLY A 277 35.83 -15.59 -11.31
N GLN A 278 35.01 -15.35 -10.30
CA GLN A 278 34.82 -16.25 -9.15
C GLN A 278 33.48 -16.99 -9.15
N LEU A 279 32.63 -16.80 -10.19
CA LEU A 279 31.26 -17.30 -10.20
C LEU A 279 31.16 -18.81 -10.01
N MET A 280 31.94 -19.60 -10.76
CA MET A 280 31.87 -21.06 -10.70
C MET A 280 32.19 -21.59 -9.29
N ALA A 281 33.23 -21.05 -8.66
CA ALA A 281 33.63 -21.43 -7.31
C ALA A 281 32.60 -20.96 -6.26
N ALA A 282 32.08 -19.74 -6.42
CA ALA A 282 31.04 -19.19 -5.56
C ALA A 282 29.72 -19.99 -5.66
N GLN A 283 29.29 -20.34 -6.87
CA GLN A 283 28.10 -21.15 -7.12
C GLN A 283 28.24 -22.55 -6.48
N GLN A 284 29.38 -23.21 -6.66
CA GLN A 284 29.61 -24.52 -6.03
C GLN A 284 29.55 -24.42 -4.50
N ALA A 285 30.18 -23.39 -3.92
CA ALA A 285 30.11 -23.16 -2.48
C ALA A 285 28.68 -22.83 -2.00
N LEU A 286 27.89 -22.09 -2.80
CA LEU A 286 26.49 -21.79 -2.51
C LEU A 286 25.64 -23.07 -2.48
N ILE A 287 25.85 -23.97 -3.44
CA ILE A 287 25.19 -25.29 -3.50
C ILE A 287 25.54 -26.13 -2.26
N ASP A 288 26.82 -26.16 -1.88
CA ASP A 288 27.27 -26.93 -0.73
C ASP A 288 26.73 -26.38 0.59
N GLN A 289 26.68 -25.05 0.75
CA GLN A 289 26.02 -24.42 1.89
C GLN A 289 24.52 -24.72 1.92
N ALA A 290 23.81 -24.61 0.78
CA ALA A 290 22.39 -24.93 0.71
C ALA A 290 22.08 -26.38 1.13
N ARG A 291 22.96 -27.33 0.77
CA ARG A 291 22.87 -28.74 1.23
C ARG A 291 23.07 -28.87 2.73
N GLN A 292 24.08 -28.21 3.30
CA GLN A 292 24.38 -28.24 4.73
C GLN A 292 23.29 -27.60 5.60
N LEU A 293 22.61 -26.60 5.06
CA LEU A 293 21.53 -25.89 5.76
C LEU A 293 20.22 -26.68 5.79
N HIS A 294 20.11 -27.78 5.03
CA HIS A 294 18.91 -28.61 4.93
C HIS A 294 17.63 -27.79 4.67
N ILE A 295 17.73 -26.78 3.80
CA ILE A 295 16.58 -25.94 3.44
C ILE A 295 15.57 -26.80 2.67
N VAL A 296 14.35 -26.90 3.21
CA VAL A 296 13.24 -27.65 2.65
C VAL A 296 12.10 -26.73 2.21
N PRO A 297 11.28 -27.12 1.22
CA PRO A 297 10.07 -26.39 0.86
C PRO A 297 9.14 -26.21 2.08
N LYS A 298 8.72 -24.97 2.33
CA LYS A 298 7.74 -24.63 3.36
C LYS A 298 6.61 -23.80 2.75
N GLN A 299 5.45 -23.88 3.37
CA GLN A 299 4.37 -22.94 3.07
C GLN A 299 4.74 -21.61 3.72
N HIS A 300 4.79 -20.55 2.91
CA HIS A 300 5.00 -19.21 3.41
C HIS A 300 3.78 -18.79 4.24
N LEU A 301 4.02 -18.37 5.48
CA LEU A 301 2.97 -17.87 6.36
C LEU A 301 2.85 -16.36 6.15
N PHE A 302 1.75 -15.94 5.52
CA PHE A 302 1.48 -14.52 5.31
C PHE A 302 1.34 -13.80 6.67
N PHE A 303 2.14 -12.77 6.88
CA PHE A 303 2.07 -11.91 8.06
C PHE A 303 2.61 -10.52 7.70
N GLU A 304 1.91 -9.47 8.11
CA GLU A 304 2.44 -8.12 8.06
C GLU A 304 2.27 -7.30 9.32
N SER A 305 3.38 -6.73 9.79
CA SER A 305 3.46 -6.00 11.06
C SER A 305 2.57 -4.74 11.09
N LYS A 306 2.32 -4.15 9.92
CA LYS A 306 1.44 -2.97 9.78
C LYS A 306 -0.05 -3.30 9.87
N TYR A 307 -0.44 -4.56 9.71
CA TYR A 307 -1.83 -4.99 9.73
C TYR A 307 -2.33 -5.24 11.15
N PRO A 308 -3.60 -4.90 11.44
CA PRO A 308 -4.26 -5.38 12.64
C PRO A 308 -4.23 -6.91 12.73
N GLU A 309 -4.19 -7.46 13.94
CA GLU A 309 -4.17 -8.91 14.20
C GLU A 309 -5.32 -9.63 13.51
N THR A 310 -6.53 -9.08 13.56
CA THR A 310 -7.71 -9.63 12.87
C THR A 310 -7.49 -9.77 11.36
N ILE A 311 -6.83 -8.80 10.72
CA ILE A 311 -6.56 -8.82 9.27
C ILE A 311 -5.46 -9.83 8.95
N ASN A 312 -4.40 -9.88 9.76
CA ASN A 312 -3.36 -10.91 9.65
C ASN A 312 -3.96 -12.32 9.75
N ALA A 313 -4.86 -12.57 10.69
CA ALA A 313 -5.51 -13.87 10.84
C ALA A 313 -6.35 -14.26 9.60
N LEU A 314 -7.12 -13.33 9.04
CA LEU A 314 -7.91 -13.55 7.83
C LEU A 314 -7.02 -13.88 6.62
N LEU A 315 -5.96 -13.09 6.40
CA LEU A 315 -5.07 -13.26 5.25
C LEU A 315 -4.18 -14.49 5.39
N ALA A 316 -3.70 -14.81 6.60
CA ALA A 316 -2.97 -16.04 6.88
C ALA A 316 -3.83 -17.28 6.58
N TRP A 317 -5.14 -17.25 6.91
CA TRP A 317 -6.05 -18.32 6.53
C TRP A 317 -6.18 -18.45 5.01
N TYR A 318 -6.38 -17.33 4.30
CA TYR A 318 -6.57 -17.30 2.84
C TYR A 318 -5.36 -17.88 2.10
N HIS A 319 -4.16 -17.40 2.42
CA HIS A 319 -2.91 -17.92 1.84
C HIS A 319 -2.59 -19.33 2.31
N GLY A 320 -3.03 -19.69 3.53
CA GLY A 320 -2.96 -21.05 4.06
C GLY A 320 -3.74 -22.09 3.24
N GLN A 321 -4.78 -21.68 2.49
CA GLN A 321 -5.55 -22.57 1.62
C GLN A 321 -4.87 -22.86 0.28
N GLN A 322 -3.87 -22.06 -0.11
CA GLN A 322 -3.19 -22.25 -1.40
C GLN A 322 -2.37 -23.54 -1.37
N PRO A 323 -2.44 -24.39 -2.41
CA PRO A 323 -1.75 -25.66 -2.42
C PRO A 323 -0.24 -25.46 -2.44
N LEU A 324 0.47 -26.02 -1.45
CA LEU A 324 1.93 -26.10 -1.51
C LEU A 324 2.33 -27.01 -2.67
N ASN A 325 2.95 -26.45 -3.71
CA ASN A 325 3.48 -27.24 -4.81
C ASN A 325 4.72 -28.02 -4.34
N ARG A 326 4.52 -29.23 -3.80
CA ARG A 326 5.60 -30.10 -3.30
C ARG A 326 6.44 -30.74 -4.42
N LYS A 327 6.01 -30.66 -5.68
CA LYS A 327 6.76 -31.16 -6.84
C LYS A 327 7.76 -30.12 -7.34
N VAL A 328 8.55 -29.56 -6.44
CA VAL A 328 9.62 -28.63 -6.77
C VAL A 328 10.97 -29.36 -6.84
N VAL A 329 11.79 -28.93 -7.80
CA VAL A 329 13.17 -29.40 -7.94
C VAL A 329 13.93 -29.06 -6.66
N ALA A 330 14.79 -29.97 -6.19
CA ALA A 330 15.56 -29.74 -4.96
C ALA A 330 16.41 -28.47 -5.09
N LEU A 331 16.49 -27.66 -4.02
CA LEU A 331 17.18 -26.36 -4.05
C LEU A 331 18.61 -26.46 -4.62
N SER A 332 19.38 -27.48 -4.21
CA SER A 332 20.74 -27.68 -4.74
C SER A 332 20.79 -27.98 -6.24
N GLN A 333 19.75 -28.60 -6.79
CA GLN A 333 19.65 -28.85 -8.24
C GLN A 333 19.24 -27.58 -8.98
N ALA A 334 18.30 -26.79 -8.43
CA ALA A 334 17.92 -25.50 -8.99
C ALA A 334 19.11 -24.52 -9.04
N LEU A 335 19.94 -24.50 -7.99
CA LEU A 335 21.15 -23.70 -7.92
C LEU A 335 22.29 -24.18 -8.84
N ALA A 336 22.25 -25.42 -9.32
CA ALA A 336 23.24 -25.94 -10.28
C ALA A 336 22.98 -25.46 -11.72
N LEU A 337 21.79 -24.92 -11.99
CA LEU A 337 21.49 -24.31 -13.29
C LEU A 337 22.31 -23.03 -13.50
N THR A 338 22.57 -22.71 -14.76
CA THR A 338 23.25 -21.46 -15.14
C THR A 338 22.40 -20.27 -14.71
N PRO A 339 22.94 -19.34 -13.89
CA PRO A 339 22.19 -18.16 -13.47
C PRO A 339 21.93 -17.23 -14.65
N VAL A 340 20.86 -16.45 -14.57
CA VAL A 340 20.66 -15.32 -15.47
C VAL A 340 21.66 -14.23 -15.11
N ILE A 341 22.44 -13.78 -16.10
CA ILE A 341 23.49 -12.78 -15.90
C ILE A 341 22.98 -11.42 -16.37
N THR A 342 22.93 -10.47 -15.46
CA THR A 342 22.57 -9.08 -15.74
C THR A 342 23.56 -8.11 -15.10
N GLY A 343 23.39 -6.81 -15.35
CA GLY A 343 24.19 -5.76 -14.73
C GLY A 343 23.28 -4.76 -14.03
N ALA A 344 23.75 -4.17 -12.93
CA ALA A 344 23.02 -3.14 -12.20
C ALA A 344 22.84 -1.88 -13.07
N ARG A 345 21.69 -1.20 -12.93
CA ARG A 345 21.38 0.02 -13.68
C ARG A 345 20.92 1.15 -12.75
N PRO A 346 21.69 2.24 -12.60
CA PRO A 346 21.28 3.35 -11.74
C PRO A 346 20.09 4.13 -12.34
N LEU A 347 19.48 4.97 -11.50
CA LEU A 347 18.32 5.78 -11.84
C LEU A 347 18.70 7.21 -12.17
N LYS A 348 17.85 7.86 -12.99
CA LYS A 348 17.73 9.32 -12.96
C LYS A 348 17.05 9.73 -11.66
N LYS A 349 17.37 10.92 -11.14
CA LYS A 349 16.69 11.46 -9.96
C LYS A 349 15.18 11.55 -10.21
N PRO A 350 14.34 11.28 -9.19
CA PRO A 350 12.90 11.45 -9.30
C PRO A 350 12.56 12.88 -9.70
N VAL A 351 11.56 13.03 -10.58
CA VAL A 351 11.00 14.33 -10.93
C VAL A 351 9.57 14.38 -10.42
N ILE A 352 9.39 15.11 -9.32
CA ILE A 352 8.07 15.39 -8.76
C ILE A 352 7.46 16.56 -9.54
N ARG A 353 6.22 16.40 -10.01
CA ARG A 353 5.51 17.47 -10.73
C ARG A 353 4.74 18.35 -9.76
N ILE A 354 4.69 19.64 -10.06
CA ILE A 354 3.85 20.61 -9.35
C ILE A 354 2.41 20.43 -9.84
N MET A 355 1.49 20.23 -8.91
CA MET A 355 0.07 20.07 -9.20
C MET A 355 -0.63 21.44 -9.25
N ASP A 356 -1.66 21.54 -10.09
CA ASP A 356 -2.51 22.73 -10.17
C ASP A 356 -3.49 22.74 -8.99
N ARG A 357 -3.73 23.93 -8.41
CA ARG A 357 -4.66 24.09 -7.29
C ARG A 357 -6.11 23.98 -7.75
N LYS A 358 -6.92 23.24 -6.99
CA LYS A 358 -8.38 23.13 -7.20
C LYS A 358 -9.12 24.26 -6.46
N THR A 359 -10.22 24.73 -7.04
CA THR A 359 -11.08 25.79 -6.47
C THR A 359 -12.38 25.27 -5.86
N GLU A 360 -12.90 24.13 -6.30
CA GLU A 360 -14.15 23.56 -5.79
C GLU A 360 -13.92 22.69 -4.56
N VAL A 361 -14.81 22.85 -3.58
CA VAL A 361 -14.73 22.23 -2.26
C VAL A 361 -16.10 21.73 -1.82
N GLU A 362 -16.14 20.49 -1.34
CA GLU A 362 -17.27 19.93 -0.61
C GLU A 362 -17.09 20.06 0.91
N THR A 363 -18.09 20.59 1.61
CA THR A 363 -18.02 20.82 3.07
C THR A 363 -18.71 19.74 3.89
N THR A 364 -19.17 18.66 3.25
CA THR A 364 -19.87 17.55 3.93
C THR A 364 -19.31 16.20 3.50
N CYS A 365 -19.48 15.19 4.35
CA CYS A 365 -19.10 13.81 4.06
C CYS A 365 -20.20 12.84 4.51
N PRO A 366 -21.18 12.52 3.63
CA PRO A 366 -22.30 11.62 3.95
C PRO A 366 -21.88 10.30 4.57
N LEU A 367 -20.79 9.67 4.08
CA LEU A 367 -20.26 8.45 4.68
C LEU A 367 -20.00 8.61 6.18
N VAL A 368 -19.44 9.74 6.59
CA VAL A 368 -19.09 10.04 7.98
C VAL A 368 -20.30 10.54 8.76
N SER A 369 -21.02 11.54 8.24
CA SER A 369 -22.17 12.13 8.94
C SER A 369 -23.23 11.07 9.25
N ASP A 370 -23.60 10.26 8.27
CA ASP A 370 -24.63 9.22 8.44
C ASP A 370 -24.15 8.15 9.42
N THR A 371 -22.85 7.89 9.48
CA THR A 371 -22.27 6.91 10.41
C THR A 371 -22.20 7.46 11.83
N LEU A 372 -21.88 8.75 12.01
CA LEU A 372 -21.79 9.41 13.31
C LEU A 372 -23.15 9.71 13.95
N GLU A 373 -24.27 9.67 13.23
CA GLU A 373 -25.61 9.83 13.84
C GLU A 373 -25.83 8.94 15.08
N ASN A 374 -25.12 7.82 15.18
CA ASN A 374 -25.20 6.88 16.30
C ASN A 374 -23.88 6.73 17.10
N HIS A 375 -22.85 7.53 16.82
CA HIS A 375 -21.51 7.38 17.40
C HIS A 375 -20.86 8.74 17.70
N THR A 376 -20.15 8.84 18.82
CA THR A 376 -19.29 10.00 19.09
C THR A 376 -18.03 9.95 18.22
N PRO A 377 -17.51 11.08 17.72
CA PRO A 377 -16.29 11.10 16.95
C PRO A 377 -15.11 10.57 17.77
N GLN A 378 -14.33 9.65 17.19
CA GLN A 378 -13.12 9.09 17.78
C GLN A 378 -11.91 9.46 16.93
N VAL A 379 -11.04 10.31 17.50
CA VAL A 379 -9.83 10.77 16.83
C VAL A 379 -8.65 9.87 17.23
N PRO A 380 -7.82 9.40 16.27
CA PRO A 380 -6.66 8.55 16.56
C PRO A 380 -5.72 9.16 17.61
N THR A 381 -5.14 8.34 18.48
CA THR A 381 -4.18 8.80 19.50
C THR A 381 -2.72 8.68 19.07
N GLU A 382 -2.45 7.93 18.00
CA GLU A 382 -1.10 7.67 17.52
C GLU A 382 -0.63 8.74 16.53
N LEU A 383 0.65 9.08 16.62
CA LEU A 383 1.34 9.94 15.66
C LEU A 383 2.31 9.08 14.84
N PRO A 384 2.43 9.30 13.51
CA PRO A 384 3.47 8.66 12.72
C PRO A 384 4.86 8.92 13.31
N GLY A 385 5.67 7.86 13.46
CA GLY A 385 6.96 7.96 14.16
C GLY A 385 7.92 9.01 13.58
N ARG A 386 7.85 9.26 12.27
CA ARG A 386 8.59 10.32 11.56
C ARG A 386 8.32 11.73 12.09
N LEU A 387 7.12 11.95 12.63
CA LEU A 387 6.67 13.25 13.14
C LEU A 387 6.94 13.43 14.64
N ASN A 388 7.39 12.38 15.34
CA ASN A 388 7.74 12.48 16.76
C ASN A 388 8.74 13.61 17.08
N PRO A 389 9.83 13.82 16.31
CA PRO A 389 10.74 14.93 16.57
C PRO A 389 10.07 16.30 16.49
N LEU A 390 9.18 16.52 15.52
CA LEU A 390 8.42 17.77 15.37
C LEU A 390 7.44 17.99 16.52
N ALA A 391 6.81 16.91 17.00
CA ALA A 391 5.86 17.00 18.11
C ALA A 391 6.49 17.46 19.42
N LEU A 392 7.80 17.27 19.61
CA LEU A 392 8.56 17.74 20.77
C LEU A 392 8.86 19.25 20.73
N LEU A 393 8.70 19.89 19.56
CA LEU A 393 8.93 21.34 19.39
C LEU A 393 7.68 22.17 19.71
N LEU A 394 6.54 21.52 19.91
CA LEU A 394 5.25 22.18 20.16
C LEU A 394 5.04 22.38 21.67
N ASP A 395 4.54 23.56 22.04
CA ASP A 395 4.14 23.90 23.40
C ASP A 395 2.91 24.84 23.42
N ASP A 396 2.63 25.46 24.57
CA ASP A 396 1.50 26.39 24.73
C ASP A 396 1.66 27.70 23.94
N LYS A 397 2.85 28.00 23.42
CA LYS A 397 3.15 29.21 22.62
C LYS A 397 3.45 28.87 21.16
N GLU A 398 4.07 27.71 20.92
CA GLU A 398 4.42 27.20 19.60
C GLU A 398 3.42 26.14 19.15
N HIS A 399 2.46 26.58 18.33
CA HIS A 399 1.37 25.74 17.81
C HIS A 399 1.66 25.15 16.43
N PHE A 400 2.82 25.44 15.83
CA PHE A 400 3.17 24.94 14.50
C PHE A 400 4.67 24.62 14.43
N ALA A 401 4.99 23.39 14.07
CA ALA A 401 6.35 22.92 13.85
C ALA A 401 6.48 22.39 12.43
N CYS A 402 7.60 22.67 11.78
CA CYS A 402 7.87 22.26 10.41
C CYS A 402 9.35 21.92 10.25
N ASP A 403 9.64 20.83 9.56
CA ASP A 403 10.98 20.46 9.11
C ASP A 403 10.90 20.07 7.63
N LEU A 404 11.50 20.90 6.78
CA LEU A 404 11.44 20.80 5.33
C LEU A 404 10.01 20.70 4.78
N GLN A 405 9.52 19.49 4.54
CA GLN A 405 8.23 19.20 3.93
C GLN A 405 7.25 18.55 4.92
N ASP A 406 7.68 18.28 6.15
CA ASP A 406 6.87 17.64 7.18
C ASP A 406 6.44 18.70 8.20
N TRP A 407 5.18 18.67 8.63
CA TRP A 407 4.63 19.69 9.53
C TRP A 407 3.58 19.14 10.48
N ILE A 408 3.46 19.80 11.64
CA ILE A 408 2.41 19.55 12.65
C ILE A 408 1.86 20.90 13.11
N TYR A 409 0.53 20.99 13.17
CA TYR A 409 -0.23 22.08 13.75
C TYR A 409 -0.99 21.57 14.98
N GLN A 410 -0.89 22.27 16.12
CA GLN A 410 -1.58 21.94 17.37
C GLN A 410 -2.68 22.95 17.67
N TYR A 411 -3.90 22.47 17.86
CA TYR A 411 -5.07 23.26 18.23
C TYR A 411 -5.55 22.89 19.63
N SER A 412 -5.73 23.91 20.49
CA SER A 412 -6.30 23.73 21.82
C SER A 412 -7.82 23.65 21.76
N LEU A 413 -8.38 22.63 22.43
CA LEU A 413 -9.82 22.48 22.67
C LEU A 413 -10.21 22.91 24.09
N ALA A 414 -9.29 23.50 24.84
CA ALA A 414 -9.54 23.97 26.20
C ALA A 414 -10.70 24.99 26.23
N GLY A 415 -11.58 24.85 27.22
CA GLY A 415 -12.76 25.72 27.37
C GLY A 415 -13.97 25.34 26.53
N MET A 416 -13.88 24.32 25.65
CA MET A 416 -15.02 23.78 24.92
C MET A 416 -15.68 22.63 25.70
N THR A 417 -17.01 22.61 25.75
CA THR A 417 -17.79 21.45 26.23
C THR A 417 -17.57 20.24 25.31
N PRO A 418 -17.81 18.99 25.78
CA PRO A 418 -17.69 17.81 24.93
C PRO A 418 -18.52 17.88 23.63
N GLU A 419 -19.72 18.47 23.69
CA GLU A 419 -20.58 18.65 22.53
C GLU A 419 -19.96 19.61 21.51
N GLN A 420 -19.46 20.77 21.97
CA GLN A 420 -18.75 21.72 21.10
C GLN A 420 -17.50 21.12 20.47
N GLN A 421 -16.75 20.31 21.23
CA GLN A 421 -15.59 19.60 20.69
C GLN A 421 -16.00 18.62 19.59
N ASN A 422 -17.06 17.84 19.82
CA ASN A 422 -17.55 16.86 18.85
C ASN A 422 -18.05 17.54 17.57
N THR A 423 -18.79 18.64 17.69
CA THR A 423 -19.27 19.43 16.54
C THR A 423 -18.10 20.01 15.74
N LEU A 424 -17.13 20.62 16.42
CA LEU A 424 -15.94 21.19 15.77
C LEU A 424 -15.11 20.11 15.08
N ILE A 425 -14.81 19.00 15.76
CA ILE A 425 -14.04 17.89 15.20
C ILE A 425 -14.74 17.33 13.97
N THR A 426 -16.03 17.02 14.08
CA THR A 426 -16.79 16.43 12.99
C THR A 426 -16.85 17.38 11.79
N GLY A 427 -17.14 18.66 12.03
CA GLY A 427 -17.20 19.68 10.98
C GLY A 427 -15.86 19.84 10.25
N VAL A 428 -14.78 20.00 11.00
CA VAL A 428 -13.42 20.18 10.44
C VAL A 428 -12.97 18.94 9.67
N MET A 429 -13.19 17.72 10.19
CA MET A 429 -12.78 16.49 9.51
C MET A 429 -13.64 16.15 8.29
N CYS A 430 -14.90 16.59 8.25
CA CYS A 430 -15.77 16.42 7.08
C CYS A 430 -15.58 17.49 6.00
N ASP A 431 -14.78 18.53 6.26
CA ASP A 431 -14.52 19.62 5.32
C ASP A 431 -13.38 19.27 4.36
N GLU A 432 -13.64 19.25 3.06
CA GLU A 432 -12.61 18.92 2.05
C GLU A 432 -11.42 19.89 2.13
N ARG A 433 -11.59 21.14 2.58
CA ARG A 433 -10.49 22.12 2.70
C ARG A 433 -9.34 21.63 3.55
N LEU A 434 -9.62 20.84 4.58
CA LEU A 434 -8.58 20.24 5.41
C LEU A 434 -7.72 19.29 4.59
N TRP A 435 -8.34 18.50 3.73
CA TRP A 435 -7.74 17.38 3.01
C TRP A 435 -7.25 17.73 1.61
N LEU A 436 -7.61 18.91 1.10
CA LEU A 436 -7.18 19.40 -0.22
C LEU A 436 -5.70 19.19 -0.52
N PRO A 437 -4.73 19.45 0.40
CA PRO A 437 -3.33 19.21 0.08
C PRO A 437 -3.06 17.74 -0.30
N ARG A 438 -3.70 16.80 0.41
CA ARG A 438 -3.58 15.37 0.15
C ARG A 438 -4.39 14.93 -1.07
N THR A 439 -5.61 15.44 -1.25
CA THR A 439 -6.47 15.01 -2.38
C THR A 439 -6.07 15.65 -3.71
N ALA A 440 -5.42 16.83 -3.68
CA ALA A 440 -4.89 17.53 -4.84
C ALA A 440 -3.43 17.15 -5.19
N GLY A 441 -2.78 16.30 -4.38
CA GLY A 441 -1.45 15.77 -4.69
C GLY A 441 -0.28 16.69 -4.33
N HIS A 442 -0.49 17.65 -3.42
CA HIS A 442 0.57 18.49 -2.86
C HIS A 442 1.24 17.89 -1.63
N CYS A 443 0.64 16.86 -1.04
CA CYS A 443 1.08 16.20 0.19
C CYS A 443 0.96 14.69 0.02
N TYR A 444 1.97 13.93 0.46
CA TYR A 444 1.93 12.45 0.43
C TYR A 444 0.92 11.89 1.43
N ALA A 445 0.98 12.34 2.68
CA ALA A 445 0.10 11.86 3.74
C ALA A 445 -0.34 13.02 4.63
N MET A 446 -1.59 12.97 5.10
CA MET A 446 -2.14 13.87 6.10
C MET A 446 -2.95 13.07 7.11
N GLY A 447 -3.06 13.59 8.32
CA GLY A 447 -3.88 12.98 9.35
C GLY A 447 -4.01 13.85 10.58
N VAL A 448 -4.65 13.27 11.59
CA VAL A 448 -4.91 13.94 12.86
C VAL A 448 -4.60 13.04 14.04
N GLN A 449 -4.34 13.67 15.18
CA GLN A 449 -4.07 13.00 16.44
C GLN A 449 -4.81 13.71 17.58
N ARG A 450 -5.45 12.95 18.46
CA ARG A 450 -5.98 13.43 19.74
C ARG A 450 -4.84 13.57 20.74
N VAL A 451 -4.77 14.72 21.38
CA VAL A 451 -3.90 14.97 22.54
C VAL A 451 -4.74 15.43 23.73
N GLU A 452 -4.19 15.37 24.94
CA GLU A 452 -4.92 15.55 26.21
C GLU A 452 -5.88 16.75 26.18
N ASN A 453 -5.42 17.91 25.73
CA ASN A 453 -6.21 19.16 25.69
C ASN A 453 -6.42 19.71 24.27
N GLY A 454 -6.34 18.87 23.23
CA GLY A 454 -6.38 19.38 21.87
C GLY A 454 -6.34 18.37 20.75
N LEU A 455 -6.07 18.89 19.56
CA LEU A 455 -5.89 18.14 18.32
C LEU A 455 -4.55 18.52 17.70
N ARG A 456 -3.87 17.54 17.12
CA ARG A 456 -2.80 17.80 16.17
C ARG A 456 -3.28 17.43 14.77
N ILE A 457 -2.97 18.28 13.81
CA ILE A 457 -3.16 18.07 12.38
C ILE A 457 -1.77 18.04 11.78
N TYR A 458 -1.49 17.09 10.90
CA TYR A 458 -0.16 16.95 10.32
C TYR A 458 -0.18 16.63 8.84
N GLY A 459 0.93 16.93 8.18
CA GLY A 459 1.21 16.58 6.80
C GLY A 459 2.65 16.09 6.65
N VAL A 460 2.85 15.21 5.68
CA VAL A 460 4.14 14.59 5.34
C VAL A 460 4.41 14.78 3.86
N MET A 461 5.63 15.21 3.52
CA MET A 461 6.05 15.54 2.16
C MET A 461 5.09 16.55 1.48
N ASP A 462 4.79 17.65 2.17
CA ASP A 462 4.00 18.78 1.65
C ASP A 462 4.89 19.78 0.90
N ASP A 463 4.42 20.26 -0.25
CA ASP A 463 5.12 21.29 -1.03
C ASP A 463 5.09 22.67 -0.35
N GLU A 464 4.06 22.95 0.46
CA GLU A 464 3.78 24.30 0.96
C GLU A 464 3.42 24.34 2.47
N PRO A 465 4.24 23.73 3.35
CA PRO A 465 3.90 23.55 4.77
C PRO A 465 3.58 24.86 5.49
N HIS A 466 4.29 25.96 5.19
CA HIS A 466 4.03 27.26 5.81
C HIS A 466 2.67 27.86 5.41
N GLN A 467 2.19 27.61 4.18
CA GLN A 467 0.85 28.04 3.78
C GLN A 467 -0.24 27.20 4.46
N ARG A 468 0.06 25.95 4.85
CA ARG A 468 -0.89 25.10 5.59
C ARG A 468 -1.25 25.67 6.94
N ARG A 469 -0.29 26.29 7.63
CA ARG A 469 -0.55 26.99 8.91
C ARG A 469 -1.68 28.02 8.76
N GLU A 470 -1.62 28.87 7.74
CA GLU A 470 -2.61 29.91 7.50
C GLU A 470 -3.97 29.32 7.09
N ALA A 471 -3.96 28.34 6.18
CA ALA A 471 -5.18 27.67 5.71
C ALA A 471 -5.93 26.95 6.86
N ILE A 472 -5.20 26.27 7.74
CA ILE A 472 -5.77 25.59 8.91
C ILE A 472 -6.35 26.60 9.90
N ASN A 473 -5.65 27.70 10.17
CA ASN A 473 -6.18 28.77 11.01
C ASN A 473 -7.51 29.32 10.47
N GLN A 474 -7.58 29.58 9.17
CA GLN A 474 -8.79 30.08 8.51
C GLN A 474 -9.92 29.05 8.60
N LEU A 475 -9.64 27.77 8.35
CA LEU A 475 -10.62 26.69 8.46
C LEU A 475 -11.17 26.57 9.88
N LEU A 476 -10.30 26.49 10.89
CA LEU A 476 -10.69 26.34 12.29
C LEU A 476 -11.51 27.54 12.80
N ALA A 477 -11.25 28.75 12.29
CA ALA A 477 -12.04 29.93 12.63
C ALA A 477 -13.51 29.83 12.18
N LEU A 478 -13.80 29.12 11.08
CA LEU A 478 -15.18 28.90 10.60
C LEU A 478 -16.00 28.02 11.57
N TYR A 479 -15.34 27.08 12.26
CA TYR A 479 -16.00 26.13 13.16
C TYR A 479 -15.91 26.54 14.64
N ARG A 480 -15.24 27.65 14.97
CA ARG A 480 -15.09 28.13 16.35
C ARG A 480 -16.39 28.68 16.96
N HIS A 481 -17.36 29.03 16.11
CA HIS A 481 -18.63 29.65 16.49
C HIS A 481 -19.86 28.80 16.12
N ALA A 482 -19.64 27.57 15.65
CA ALA A 482 -20.68 26.64 15.22
C ALA A 482 -21.26 25.80 16.36
#